data_AF-A0A3D5T237-F1
#
_entry.id   AF-A0A3D5T237-F1
#
_cell.length_a   1.000
_cell.length_b   1.000
_cell.length_c   1.000
_cell.angle_alpha   90.00
_cell.angle_beta   90.00
_cell.angle_gamma   90.00
#
_symmetry.space_group_name_H-M   'P 1'
#
loop_
_entity.id
_entity.type
_entity.pdbx_description
1 polymer ?
#
loop_
_entity_poly.entity_id
_entity_poly.type
_entity_poly.pdbx_seq_one_letter_code
_entity_poly.pdbx_strand_id
1 'polypeptide(L)'
;HWARLLARIYELRPLTCPRCQGEMRLIAFLTEPSSIRAILARLGEPTTPPLLAPRARDPPELEAEWAGTPEFAFDQSPPWDPTSPAPDPGLPFDQTLN
;
A
#
# COMPACT_ATOMS: atom_id res chain seq x y z
N HIS A 1 6.89 -3.52 -12.63
CA HIS A 1 8.37 -3.42 -12.54
C HIS A 1 8.79 -3.03 -11.11
N TRP A 2 8.43 -3.83 -10.10
CA TRP A 2 8.62 -3.51 -8.67
C TRP A 2 10.08 -3.68 -8.20
N ALA A 3 10.77 -4.71 -8.69
CA ALA A 3 12.14 -5.03 -8.28
C ALA A 3 13.11 -3.88 -8.60
N ARG A 4 12.92 -3.19 -9.74
CA ARG A 4 13.71 -2.00 -10.09
C ARG A 4 13.49 -0.86 -9.10
N LEU A 5 12.28 -0.68 -8.57
CA LEU A 5 11.99 0.38 -7.60
C LEU A 5 12.69 0.11 -6.27
N LEU A 6 12.67 -1.14 -5.80
CA LEU A 6 13.41 -1.53 -4.59
C LEU A 6 14.92 -1.32 -4.77
N ALA A 7 15.46 -1.65 -5.94
CA ALA A 7 16.86 -1.39 -6.26
C ALA A 7 17.22 0.10 -6.28
N ARG A 8 16.26 0.97 -6.61
CA ARG A 8 16.49 2.41 -6.66
C ARG A 8 16.41 3.07 -5.29
N ILE A 9 15.45 2.67 -4.46
CA ILE A 9 15.16 3.36 -3.18
C ILE A 9 15.99 2.76 -2.05
N TYR A 10 16.14 1.44 -2.04
CA TYR A 10 16.79 0.70 -0.95
C TYR A 10 18.12 0.09 -1.38
N GLU A 11 18.55 0.28 -2.63
CA GLU A 11 19.77 -0.34 -3.19
C GLU A 11 19.75 -1.89 -3.11
N LEU A 12 18.57 -2.50 -2.95
CA LEU A 12 18.38 -3.94 -2.82
C LEU A 12 18.10 -4.59 -4.17
N ARG A 13 18.76 -5.73 -4.45
CA ARG A 13 18.54 -6.55 -5.66
C ARG A 13 17.82 -7.86 -5.31
N PRO A 14 16.48 -7.85 -5.16
CA PRO A 14 15.71 -8.98 -4.60
C PRO A 14 15.68 -10.24 -5.49
N LEU A 15 15.99 -10.12 -6.78
CA LEU A 15 16.02 -11.25 -7.73
C LEU A 15 17.46 -11.69 -8.07
N THR A 16 18.42 -11.34 -7.21
CA THR A 16 19.82 -11.77 -7.33
C THR A 16 20.23 -12.53 -6.08
N CYS A 17 20.78 -13.72 -6.24
CA CYS A 17 21.22 -14.54 -5.12
C CYS A 17 22.41 -13.88 -4.39
N PRO A 18 22.34 -13.63 -3.07
CA PRO A 18 23.45 -13.00 -2.35
C PRO A 18 24.71 -13.88 -2.29
N ARG A 19 24.56 -15.20 -2.41
CA ARG A 19 25.68 -16.16 -2.31
C ARG A 19 26.43 -16.37 -3.62
N CYS A 20 25.71 -16.52 -4.74
CA CYS A 20 26.32 -16.85 -6.04
C CYS A 20 26.07 -15.81 -7.14
N GLN A 21 25.34 -14.73 -6.86
CA GLN A 21 24.99 -13.66 -7.81
C GLN A 21 24.18 -14.12 -9.04
N GLY A 22 23.62 -15.33 -9.01
CA GLY A 22 22.72 -15.83 -10.05
C GLY A 22 21.32 -15.20 -10.02
N GLU A 23 20.58 -15.35 -11.11
CA GLU A 23 19.20 -14.91 -11.24
C GLU A 23 18.26 -15.77 -10.39
N MET A 24 17.35 -15.13 -9.65
CA MET A 24 16.29 -15.79 -8.89
C MET A 24 14.92 -15.49 -9.50
N ARG A 25 13.97 -16.40 -9.30
CA ARG A 25 12.58 -16.26 -9.78
C ARG A 25 11.61 -16.39 -8.62
N LEU A 26 10.54 -15.59 -8.67
CA LEU A 26 9.40 -15.77 -7.76
C LEU A 26 8.62 -17.03 -8.18
N ILE A 27 8.36 -17.90 -7.21
CA ILE A 27 7.67 -19.18 -7.46
C ILE A 27 6.23 -19.19 -6.95
N ALA A 28 5.90 -18.35 -5.95
CA ALA A 28 4.57 -18.26 -5.36
C ALA A 28 4.40 -16.95 -4.60
N PHE A 29 3.13 -16.55 -4.42
CA PHE A 29 2.72 -15.54 -3.45
C PHE A 29 2.00 -16.24 -2.30
N LEU A 30 2.42 -15.97 -1.08
CA LEU A 30 1.81 -16.55 0.12
C LEU A 30 0.84 -15.53 0.71
N THR A 31 -0.44 -15.88 0.76
CA THR A 31 -1.51 -15.03 1.30
C THR A 31 -2.12 -15.61 2.59
N GLU A 32 -1.94 -16.91 2.83
CA GLU A 32 -2.50 -17.58 3.99
C GLU A 32 -1.68 -17.27 5.27
N PRO A 33 -2.29 -16.69 6.32
CA PRO A 33 -1.56 -16.28 7.52
C PRO A 33 -0.89 -17.43 8.28
N SER A 34 -1.50 -18.61 8.32
CA SER A 34 -0.96 -19.81 8.98
C SER A 34 0.38 -20.24 8.34
N SER A 35 0.39 -20.35 7.01
CA SER A 35 1.56 -20.67 6.19
C SER A 35 2.68 -19.63 6.36
N ILE A 36 2.34 -18.34 6.33
CA ILE A 36 3.31 -17.25 6.56
C ILE A 36 3.95 -17.38 7.96
N ARG A 37 3.13 -17.55 9.01
CA ARG A 37 3.63 -17.68 10.39
C ARG A 37 4.53 -18.92 10.56
N ALA A 38 4.17 -20.05 9.96
CA ALA A 38 4.97 -21.27 10.04
C ALA A 38 6.36 -21.10 9.42
N ILE A 39 6.44 -20.43 8.26
CA ILE A 39 7.72 -20.13 7.59
C ILE A 39 8.56 -19.16 8.42
N LEU A 40 7.97 -18.06 8.89
CA LEU A 40 8.69 -17.07 9.70
C LEU A 40 9.23 -17.70 10.99
N ALA A 41 8.43 -18.51 11.69
CA ALA A 41 8.87 -19.22 12.89
C ALA A 41 10.04 -20.16 12.60
N ARG A 42 10.04 -20.84 11.44
CA ARG A 42 11.14 -21.72 11.03
C ARG A 42 12.42 -20.96 10.71
N LEU A 43 12.30 -19.75 10.16
CA LEU A 43 13.43 -18.86 9.87
C LEU A 43 13.95 -18.13 11.12
N GLY A 44 13.21 -18.16 12.24
CA GLY A 44 13.53 -17.41 13.46
C GLY A 44 13.13 -15.93 13.38
N GLU A 45 12.27 -15.58 12.43
CA GLU A 45 11.79 -14.22 12.22
C GLU A 45 10.54 -13.91 13.08
N PRO A 46 10.29 -12.64 13.43
CA PRO A 46 9.09 -12.24 14.16
C PRO A 46 7.80 -12.64 13.42
N THR A 47 6.92 -13.38 14.10
CA THR A 47 5.62 -13.82 13.55
C THR A 47 4.47 -12.83 13.79
N THR A 48 4.75 -11.77 14.55
CA THR A 48 3.81 -10.69 14.87
C THR A 48 4.26 -9.45 14.10
N PRO A 49 3.36 -8.77 13.37
CA PRO A 49 3.71 -7.55 12.68
C PRO A 49 4.20 -6.49 13.67
N PRO A 50 5.12 -5.60 13.27
CA PRO A 50 5.53 -4.48 14.11
C PRO A 50 4.31 -3.60 14.42
N LEU A 51 4.28 -3.03 15.62
CA LEU A 51 3.28 -2.04 15.97
C LEU A 51 3.40 -0.85 15.01
N LEU A 52 2.27 -0.44 14.43
CA LEU A 52 2.26 0.77 13.61
C LEU A 52 2.67 1.93 14.51
N ALA A 53 3.68 2.68 14.08
CA ALA A 53 3.99 3.94 14.72
C ALA A 53 2.73 4.84 14.67
N PRO A 54 2.48 5.65 15.70
CA PRO A 54 1.47 6.70 15.61
C PRO A 54 1.67 7.47 14.30
N ARG A 55 0.57 7.83 13.64
CA ARG A 55 0.62 8.61 12.39
C ARG A 55 1.62 9.74 12.57
N ALA A 56 2.56 9.88 11.62
CA ALA A 56 3.46 11.02 11.60
C ALA A 56 2.57 12.28 11.62
N ARG A 57 2.65 13.06 12.69
CA ARG A 57 1.99 14.37 12.71
C ARG A 57 2.66 15.25 11.68
N ASP A 58 1.86 16.05 11.00
CA ASP A 58 2.40 17.08 10.13
C ASP A 58 3.26 18.04 10.97
N PRO A 59 4.34 18.61 10.40
CA PRO A 59 5.09 19.66 11.07
C PRO A 59 4.13 20.78 11.49
N PRO A 60 4.28 21.38 12.69
CA PRO A 60 3.33 22.35 13.24
C PRO A 60 3.12 23.59 12.34
N GLU A 61 4.11 23.92 11.50
CA GLU A 61 4.05 25.01 10.52
C GLU A 61 2.99 24.75 9.43
N LEU A 62 2.89 23.51 8.95
CA LEU A 62 1.92 23.07 7.92
C LEU A 62 0.48 23.06 8.46
N GLU A 63 0.28 22.67 9.72
CA GLU A 63 -1.03 22.73 10.37
C GLU A 63 -1.53 24.19 10.51
N ALA A 64 -0.63 25.14 10.81
CA ALA A 64 -0.98 26.55 10.95
C ALA A 64 -1.35 27.20 9.61
N GLU A 65 -0.66 26.85 8.51
CA GLU A 65 -0.96 27.35 7.17
C GLU A 65 -2.33 26.85 6.66
N TRP A 66 -2.72 25.62 6.98
CA TRP A 66 -4.00 25.03 6.53
C TRP A 66 -5.18 25.35 7.45
N ALA A 67 -4.95 25.60 8.74
CA ALA A 67 -6.01 26.00 9.67
C ALA A 67 -6.57 27.41 9.38
N GLY A 68 -5.85 28.23 8.62
CA GLY A 68 -6.20 29.62 8.32
C GLY A 68 -6.83 29.88 6.95
N THR A 69 -6.93 28.88 6.07
CA THR A 69 -7.49 29.06 4.72
C THR A 69 -8.83 28.34 4.57
N PRO A 70 -9.98 29.05 4.69
CA PRO A 70 -11.30 28.48 4.42
C PRO A 70 -11.43 27.92 3.00
N GLU A 71 -10.61 28.42 2.06
CA GLU A 71 -10.65 28.06 0.64
C GLU A 71 -10.06 26.67 0.34
N PHE A 72 -9.24 26.11 1.24
CA PHE A 72 -8.66 24.77 1.10
C PHE A 72 -9.26 23.74 2.06
N ALA A 73 -10.38 24.08 2.73
CA ALA A 73 -11.18 23.08 3.41
C ALA A 73 -11.73 22.12 2.35
N PHE A 74 -10.99 21.03 2.11
CA PHE A 74 -11.38 19.99 1.18
C PHE A 74 -12.76 19.48 1.63
N ASP A 75 -13.79 19.73 0.83
CA ASP A 75 -15.10 19.15 1.04
C ASP A 75 -14.96 17.64 0.90
N GLN A 76 -14.91 16.95 2.04
CA GLN A 76 -14.84 15.50 2.11
C GLN A 76 -16.22 14.86 1.89
N SER A 77 -17.25 15.65 1.57
CA SER A 77 -18.52 15.11 1.13
C SER A 77 -18.27 14.25 -0.10
N PRO A 78 -18.65 12.96 -0.07
CA PRO A 78 -18.58 12.15 -1.26
C PRO A 78 -19.35 12.84 -2.39
N PRO A 79 -18.81 12.91 -3.62
CA PRO A 79 -19.52 13.52 -4.76
C PRO A 79 -20.77 12.72 -5.18
N TRP A 80 -20.99 11.57 -4.57
CA TRP A 80 -22.13 10.69 -4.77
C TRP A 80 -23.01 10.72 -3.51
N ASP A 81 -24.32 10.76 -3.71
CA ASP A 81 -25.30 10.74 -2.61
C ASP A 81 -25.28 9.35 -1.94
N PRO A 82 -24.94 9.24 -0.64
CA PRO A 82 -24.89 7.97 0.07
C PRO A 82 -26.26 7.32 0.26
N THR A 83 -27.34 8.06 0.03
CA THR A 83 -28.72 7.57 0.03
C THR A 83 -29.16 7.04 -1.33
N SER A 84 -28.36 7.24 -2.37
CA SER A 84 -28.65 6.70 -3.69
C SER A 84 -28.46 5.17 -3.69
N PRO A 85 -29.42 4.42 -4.27
CA PRO A 85 -29.30 2.98 -4.39
C PRO A 85 -28.08 2.61 -5.24
N ALA A 86 -27.42 1.51 -4.89
CA ALA A 86 -26.28 1.00 -5.65
C ALA A 86 -26.68 0.80 -7.13
N PRO A 87 -25.78 1.11 -8.08
CA PRO A 87 -26.04 0.86 -9.49
C PRO A 87 -26.33 -0.63 -9.73
N ASP A 88 -27.23 -0.92 -10.66
CA ASP A 88 -27.58 -2.28 -11.06
C ASP A 88 -26.31 -3.05 -11.46
N PRO A 89 -26.02 -4.22 -10.84
CA PRO A 89 -24.89 -5.08 -11.21
C PRO A 89 -24.86 -5.49 -12.69
N GLY A 90 -25.98 -5.36 -13.41
CA GLY A 90 -26.10 -5.64 -14.84
C GLY A 90 -25.75 -4.47 -15.77
N LEU A 91 -25.47 -3.27 -15.26
CA LEU A 91 -25.08 -2.12 -16.09
C LEU A 91 -23.63 -2.30 -16.60
N PRO A 92 -23.42 -2.34 -17.93
CA PRO A 92 -22.07 -2.37 -18.48
C PRO A 92 -21.36 -1.03 -18.23
N PHE A 93 -20.13 -1.10 -17.75
CA PHE A 93 -19.28 0.07 -17.56
C PHE A 93 -18.84 0.62 -18.92
N ASP A 94 -19.38 1.76 -19.33
CA ASP A 94 -19.09 2.39 -20.63
C ASP A 94 -17.83 3.26 -20.55
N GLN A 95 -16.78 2.84 -21.25
CA GLN A 95 -15.48 3.52 -21.30
C GLN A 95 -15.35 4.50 -22.47
N THR A 96 -16.41 4.74 -23.25
CA THR A 96 -16.38 5.65 -24.39
C THR A 96 -16.56 7.13 -24.03
N LEU A 97 -16.84 7.42 -22.76
CA LEU A 97 -17.00 8.75 -22.18
C LEU A 97 -15.76 9.17 -21.38
N ASN A 98 -14.61 9.34 -22.04
CA ASN A 98 -13.45 10.04 -21.47
C ASN A 98 -12.75 10.88 -22.53
#